data_AF-A0A1R0V0D2-F1
#
_entry.id   AF-A0A1R0V0D2-F1
#
_cell.length_a   1.000
_cell.length_b   1.000
_cell.length_c   1.000
_cell.angle_alpha   90.00
_cell.angle_beta   90.00
_cell.angle_gamma   90.00
#
_symmetry.space_group_name_H-M   'P 1'
#
loop_
_entity.id
_entity.type
_entity.pdbx_description
1 polymer ?
#
loop_
_entity_poly.entity_id
_entity_poly.type
_entity_poly.pdbx_seq_one_letter_code
_entity_poly.pdbx_strand_id
1 'polypeptide(L)'
;MALGSSMAAGPGITPRAAGAPFPAGRSARNYPHLVAAELGLDLVDVTYSGATTAHVLSERQNGAPPQIEALDGSEALVTVTIGGNDVGYVPSLSVAGLPRFTRSLPVLGPWARSLLDPDARETALSEVAASLVAVGREIRERARNAQVLFVDYLTILPPSGIGAKPLSEADATLGRHVAATLERLTGEAAAQTGCGWVRAAAASVGHHAWSAEPWTTRPGLPWPGRPAPLHPNAAGMRAVADMVVAWEP
;
A
#
# COMPACT_ATOMS: atom_id res chain seq x y z
N MET A 1 12.26 2.26 -11.28
CA MET A 1 12.41 1.74 -9.91
C MET A 1 11.05 1.72 -9.20
N ALA A 2 10.75 0.67 -8.44
CA ALA A 2 9.56 0.61 -7.60
C ALA A 2 9.88 0.22 -6.15
N LEU A 3 9.47 1.09 -5.24
CA LEU A 3 9.53 0.90 -3.79
C LEU A 3 8.10 0.76 -3.24
N GLY A 4 7.97 0.17 -2.07
CA GLY A 4 6.72 0.16 -1.33
C GLY A 4 6.40 -1.18 -0.68
N SER A 5 5.14 -1.27 -0.28
CA SER A 5 4.58 -2.37 0.49
C SER A 5 3.84 -3.39 -0.38
N SER A 6 2.96 -4.18 0.24
CA SER A 6 2.14 -5.19 -0.44
C SER A 6 1.17 -4.60 -1.46
N MET A 7 0.74 -3.35 -1.29
CA MET A 7 -0.17 -2.69 -2.25
C MET A 7 0.51 -2.45 -3.60
N ALA A 8 1.84 -2.27 -3.61
CA ALA A 8 2.65 -2.22 -4.82
C ALA A 8 3.17 -3.60 -5.24
N ALA A 9 3.40 -4.53 -4.30
CA ALA A 9 3.91 -5.86 -4.62
C ALA A 9 2.89 -6.78 -5.30
N GLY A 10 1.60 -6.63 -5.00
CA GLY A 10 0.51 -7.45 -5.57
C GLY A 10 0.49 -8.91 -5.12
N PRO A 11 0.54 -9.20 -3.81
CA PRO A 11 0.58 -10.56 -3.29
C PRO A 11 -0.60 -11.40 -3.74
N GLY A 12 -0.31 -12.64 -4.15
CA GLY A 12 -1.31 -13.61 -4.60
C GLY A 12 -1.73 -13.47 -6.06
N ILE A 13 -1.33 -12.40 -6.77
CA ILE A 13 -1.55 -12.26 -8.21
C ILE A 13 -0.47 -13.08 -8.95
N THR A 14 -0.90 -14.03 -9.77
CA THR A 14 0.02 -14.92 -10.51
C THR A 14 0.35 -14.40 -11.91
N PRO A 15 1.55 -14.67 -12.44
CA PRO A 15 2.65 -15.38 -11.78
C PRO A 15 3.42 -14.50 -10.79
N ARG A 16 4.16 -15.13 -9.88
CA ARG A 16 5.11 -14.45 -8.99
C ARG A 16 6.28 -13.90 -9.81
N ALA A 17 6.84 -12.76 -9.41
CA ALA A 17 8.05 -12.22 -10.03
C ALA A 17 9.23 -13.20 -9.85
N ALA A 18 9.95 -13.46 -10.94
CA ALA A 18 11.11 -14.32 -10.93
C ALA A 18 12.21 -13.72 -10.03
N GLY A 19 12.90 -14.56 -9.26
CA GLY A 19 13.97 -14.11 -8.34
C GLY A 19 13.51 -13.36 -7.09
N ALA A 20 12.24 -12.93 -7.00
CA ALA A 20 11.75 -12.24 -5.83
C ALA A 20 11.73 -13.14 -4.58
N PRO A 21 12.10 -12.64 -3.38
CA PRO A 21 11.92 -13.36 -2.14
C PRO A 21 10.46 -13.79 -1.97
N PHE A 22 10.21 -15.02 -1.51
CA PHE A 22 8.85 -15.49 -1.26
C PHE A 22 8.02 -14.55 -0.34
N PRO A 23 8.55 -14.04 0.79
CA PRO A 23 7.77 -13.19 1.68
C PRO A 23 7.51 -11.78 1.11
N ALA A 24 8.22 -11.36 0.06
CA ALA A 24 7.95 -10.09 -0.59
C ALA A 24 6.56 -10.07 -1.23
N GLY A 25 6.02 -11.23 -1.61
CA GLY A 25 4.71 -11.32 -2.26
C GLY A 25 4.67 -10.63 -3.62
N ARG A 26 5.81 -10.45 -4.28
CA ARG A 26 5.90 -9.70 -5.53
C ARG A 26 5.32 -10.48 -6.71
N SER A 27 4.34 -9.90 -7.37
CA SER A 27 3.76 -10.41 -8.61
C SER A 27 4.51 -9.88 -9.83
N ALA A 28 4.62 -10.70 -10.87
CA ALA A 28 5.05 -10.25 -12.20
C ALA A 28 3.95 -9.47 -12.94
N ARG A 29 2.80 -9.25 -12.30
CA ARG A 29 1.65 -8.48 -12.80
C ARG A 29 1.19 -7.42 -11.79
N ASN A 30 2.09 -6.98 -10.92
CA ASN A 30 1.83 -5.80 -10.10
C ASN A 30 1.94 -4.53 -10.95
N TYR A 31 1.46 -3.39 -10.44
CA TYR A 31 1.45 -2.16 -11.24
C TYR A 31 2.85 -1.74 -11.72
N PRO A 32 3.96 -1.92 -10.96
CA PRO A 32 5.31 -1.61 -11.46
C PRO A 32 5.69 -2.38 -12.73
N HIS A 33 5.40 -3.68 -12.80
CA HIS A 33 5.69 -4.50 -13.99
C HIS A 33 4.85 -4.05 -15.20
N LEU A 34 3.60 -3.64 -14.96
CA LEU A 34 2.72 -3.14 -16.03
C LEU A 34 3.20 -1.78 -16.55
N VAL A 35 3.56 -0.86 -15.66
CA VAL A 35 4.13 0.46 -16.02
C VAL A 35 5.41 0.29 -16.82
N ALA A 36 6.32 -0.57 -16.35
CA ALA A 36 7.59 -0.79 -17.03
C ALA A 36 7.41 -1.38 -18.44
N ALA A 37 6.47 -2.31 -18.60
CA ALA A 37 6.15 -2.87 -19.90
C ALA A 37 5.56 -1.83 -20.86
N GLU A 38 4.65 -0.97 -20.39
CA GLU A 38 3.99 0.06 -21.21
C GLU A 38 4.97 1.18 -21.62
N LEU A 39 5.85 1.60 -20.72
CA LEU A 39 6.81 2.67 -20.96
C LEU A 39 8.14 2.19 -21.58
N GLY A 40 8.32 0.87 -21.76
CA GLY A 40 9.57 0.29 -22.24
C GLY A 40 10.77 0.52 -21.30
N LEU A 41 10.54 0.52 -19.99
CA LEU A 41 11.56 0.75 -18.97
C LEU A 41 12.13 -0.56 -18.41
N ASP A 42 13.41 -0.54 -18.05
CA ASP A 42 13.99 -1.58 -17.21
C ASP A 42 13.50 -1.44 -15.76
N LEU A 43 12.95 -2.53 -15.21
CA LEU A 43 12.36 -2.53 -13.88
C LEU A 43 13.30 -3.13 -12.83
N VAL A 44 13.74 -2.28 -11.91
CA VAL A 44 14.13 -2.70 -10.57
C VAL A 44 12.93 -2.54 -9.64
N ASP A 45 12.36 -3.67 -9.21
CA ASP A 45 11.26 -3.73 -8.25
C ASP A 45 11.82 -4.25 -6.91
N VAL A 46 11.75 -3.43 -5.87
CA VAL A 46 12.12 -3.79 -4.48
C VAL A 46 10.93 -3.72 -3.52
N THR A 47 9.71 -3.70 -4.06
CA THR A 47 8.48 -3.77 -3.25
C THR A 47 8.46 -5.03 -2.40
N TYR A 48 7.97 -4.89 -1.17
CA TYR A 48 7.99 -5.96 -0.18
C TYR A 48 6.75 -5.93 0.71
N SER A 49 6.00 -7.02 0.75
CA SER A 49 4.80 -7.12 1.57
C SER A 49 5.06 -6.87 3.05
N GLY A 50 4.26 -6.01 3.67
CA GLY A 50 4.44 -5.60 5.07
C GLY A 50 5.50 -4.51 5.30
N ALA A 51 6.17 -4.00 4.26
CA ALA A 51 7.12 -2.91 4.42
C ALA A 51 6.46 -1.66 5.04
N THR A 52 7.20 -1.00 5.92
CA THR A 52 6.90 0.29 6.53
C THR A 52 7.87 1.34 5.98
N THR A 53 7.67 2.61 6.32
CA THR A 53 8.64 3.66 5.94
C THR A 53 10.04 3.39 6.48
N ALA A 54 10.18 2.78 7.66
CA ALA A 54 11.48 2.36 8.20
C ALA A 54 12.18 1.33 7.31
N HIS A 55 11.45 0.36 6.76
CA HIS A 55 11.99 -0.62 5.81
C HIS A 55 12.37 0.00 4.46
N VAL A 56 11.78 1.13 4.11
CA VAL A 56 12.21 1.90 2.94
C VAL A 56 13.54 2.60 3.25
N LEU A 57 13.64 3.24 4.42
CA LEU A 57 14.71 4.18 4.76
C LEU A 57 15.98 3.54 5.35
N SER A 58 15.84 2.62 6.30
CA SER A 58 16.97 2.25 7.18
C SER A 58 16.96 0.80 7.68
N GLU A 59 15.80 0.14 7.75
CA GLU A 59 15.68 -1.19 8.33
C GLU A 59 15.69 -2.30 7.27
N ARG A 60 16.34 -3.41 7.61
CA ARG A 60 16.30 -4.64 6.81
C ARG A 60 14.99 -5.39 7.03
N GLN A 61 14.40 -5.92 5.96
CA GLN A 61 13.20 -6.74 6.05
C GLN A 61 13.49 -8.18 5.62
N ASN A 62 13.48 -9.12 6.58
CA ASN A 62 13.76 -10.55 6.32
C ASN A 62 15.04 -10.78 5.48
N GLY A 63 16.11 -10.07 5.82
CA GLY A 63 17.40 -10.12 5.12
C GLY A 63 17.51 -9.20 3.90
N ALA A 64 16.41 -8.69 3.34
CA ALA A 64 16.45 -7.67 2.30
C ALA A 64 16.98 -6.34 2.87
N PRO A 65 17.87 -5.62 2.15
CA PRO A 65 18.31 -4.29 2.55
C PRO A 65 17.17 -3.26 2.56
N PRO A 66 17.36 -2.10 3.20
CA PRO A 66 16.48 -0.95 3.02
C PRO A 66 16.25 -0.64 1.55
N GLN A 67 15.01 -0.36 1.15
CA GLN A 67 14.66 -0.26 -0.26
C GLN A 67 15.37 0.89 -0.99
N ILE A 68 15.69 2.00 -0.30
CA ILE A 68 16.43 3.12 -0.89
C ILE A 68 17.88 2.76 -1.27
N GLU A 69 18.45 1.67 -0.76
CA GLU A 69 19.79 1.21 -1.17
C GLU A 69 19.79 0.68 -2.62
N ALA A 70 18.62 0.39 -3.19
CA ALA A 70 18.52 -0.02 -4.60
C ALA A 70 18.59 1.17 -5.56
N LEU A 71 18.44 2.41 -5.07
CA LEU A 71 18.54 3.60 -5.90
C LEU A 71 20.01 3.91 -6.22
N ASP A 72 20.32 4.05 -7.51
CA ASP A 72 21.68 4.35 -7.99
C ASP A 72 21.80 5.67 -8.77
N GLY A 73 20.68 6.37 -8.97
CA GLY A 73 20.61 7.67 -9.64
C GLY A 73 20.39 7.58 -11.15
N SER A 74 20.34 6.38 -11.72
CA SER A 74 20.03 6.16 -13.14
C SER A 74 18.52 6.16 -13.44
N GLU A 75 17.67 6.23 -12.42
CA GLU A 75 16.24 6.06 -12.58
C GLU A 75 15.60 7.19 -13.39
N ALA A 76 14.79 6.84 -14.39
CA ALA A 76 13.89 7.79 -15.04
C ALA A 76 12.58 7.99 -14.25
N LEU A 77 12.10 6.93 -13.59
CA LEU A 77 10.85 6.90 -12.83
C LEU A 77 11.03 6.09 -11.54
N VAL A 78 10.60 6.67 -10.42
CA VAL A 78 10.50 6.02 -9.11
C VAL A 78 9.05 6.09 -8.63
N THR A 79 8.42 4.95 -8.38
CA THR A 79 7.10 4.91 -7.71
C THR A 79 7.23 4.39 -6.28
N VAL A 80 6.45 4.95 -5.35
CA VAL A 80 6.40 4.49 -3.96
C VAL A 80 4.97 4.42 -3.41
N THR A 81 4.58 3.26 -2.87
CA THR A 81 3.34 3.06 -2.08
C THR A 81 3.67 2.54 -0.69
N ILE A 82 3.67 3.42 0.31
CA ILE A 82 4.13 3.12 1.68
C ILE A 82 3.28 3.85 2.74
N GLY A 83 3.51 3.59 4.03
CA GLY A 83 2.78 4.23 5.14
C GLY A 83 1.59 3.43 5.69
N GLY A 84 0.98 2.56 4.87
CA GLY A 84 -0.21 1.81 5.26
C GLY A 84 0.05 0.77 6.36
N ASN A 85 1.25 0.19 6.40
CA ASN A 85 1.63 -0.73 7.48
C ASN A 85 2.01 0.02 8.76
N ASP A 86 2.62 1.20 8.62
CA ASP A 86 2.98 2.10 9.74
C ASP A 86 1.72 2.46 10.54
N VAL A 87 0.64 2.84 9.85
CA VAL A 87 -0.66 3.16 10.48
C VAL A 87 -1.54 1.93 10.75
N GLY A 88 -1.06 0.73 10.41
CA GLY A 88 -1.77 -0.53 10.54
C GLY A 88 -3.10 -0.58 9.79
N TYR A 89 -3.19 0.03 8.61
CA TYR A 89 -4.41 0.09 7.80
C TYR A 89 -4.94 -1.31 7.43
N VAL A 90 -4.22 -2.07 6.60
CA VAL A 90 -4.61 -3.44 6.24
C VAL A 90 -4.60 -4.41 7.44
N PRO A 91 -3.62 -4.35 8.37
CA PRO A 91 -3.65 -5.16 9.59
C PRO A 91 -4.92 -4.97 10.44
N SER A 92 -5.35 -3.73 10.67
CA SER A 92 -6.56 -3.42 11.44
C SER A 92 -7.82 -3.96 10.76
N LEU A 93 -7.96 -3.77 9.45
CA LEU A 93 -9.07 -4.32 8.67
C LEU A 93 -9.08 -5.85 8.64
N SER A 94 -7.90 -6.48 8.60
CA SER A 94 -7.78 -7.93 8.64
C SER A 94 -8.26 -8.49 9.97
N VAL A 95 -7.81 -7.90 11.09
CA VAL A 95 -8.26 -8.27 12.44
C VAL A 95 -9.74 -7.98 12.63
N ALA A 96 -10.22 -6.84 12.11
CA ALA A 96 -11.63 -6.46 12.20
C ALA A 96 -12.55 -7.49 11.52
N GLY A 97 -12.08 -8.10 10.42
CA GLY A 97 -12.82 -9.11 9.67
C GLY A 97 -12.83 -10.52 10.29
N LEU A 98 -12.04 -10.78 11.33
CA LEU A 98 -12.04 -12.05 12.05
C LEU A 98 -13.28 -12.20 12.96
N PRO A 99 -13.68 -13.45 13.29
CA PRO A 99 -14.74 -13.68 14.26
C PRO A 99 -14.45 -12.97 15.60
N ARG A 100 -15.44 -12.26 16.16
CA ARG A 100 -15.24 -11.40 17.34
C ARG A 100 -14.56 -12.06 18.53
N PHE A 101 -14.77 -13.37 18.74
CA PHE A 101 -14.14 -14.10 19.84
C PHE A 101 -12.59 -14.13 19.76
N THR A 102 -12.00 -13.95 18.56
CA THR A 102 -10.54 -13.91 18.39
C THR A 102 -9.92 -12.73 19.14
N ARG A 103 -10.67 -11.63 19.30
CA ARG A 103 -10.26 -10.43 20.06
C ARG A 103 -10.20 -10.68 21.57
N SER A 104 -10.84 -11.74 22.06
CA SER A 104 -10.86 -12.15 23.46
C SER A 104 -9.83 -13.24 23.78
N LEU A 105 -9.07 -13.73 22.81
CA LEU A 105 -8.04 -14.77 23.03
C LEU A 105 -6.88 -14.19 23.86
N PRO A 106 -6.32 -14.95 24.84
CA PRO A 106 -5.30 -14.42 25.75
C PRO A 106 -4.04 -13.90 25.04
N VAL A 107 -3.58 -14.59 23.99
CA VAL A 107 -2.34 -14.26 23.26
C VAL A 107 -2.59 -13.27 22.13
N LEU A 108 -3.63 -13.50 21.32
CA LEU A 108 -3.93 -12.66 20.14
C LEU A 108 -4.77 -11.42 20.47
N GLY A 109 -5.51 -11.43 21.57
CA GLY A 109 -6.47 -10.40 21.94
C GLY A 109 -5.85 -9.04 22.25
N PRO A 110 -4.75 -8.93 23.02
CA PRO A 110 -4.07 -7.65 23.24
C PRO A 110 -3.60 -7.00 21.94
N TRP A 111 -2.93 -7.75 21.07
CA TRP A 111 -2.48 -7.28 19.76
C TRP A 111 -3.65 -6.87 18.85
N ALA A 112 -4.68 -7.71 18.77
CA ALA A 112 -5.88 -7.43 17.99
C ALA A 112 -6.60 -6.16 18.46
N ARG A 113 -6.69 -5.93 19.78
CA ARG A 113 -7.30 -4.72 20.35
C ARG A 113 -6.47 -3.47 20.05
N SER A 114 -5.14 -3.55 20.15
CA SER A 114 -4.25 -2.44 19.80
C SER A 114 -4.36 -2.01 18.33
N LEU A 115 -4.59 -2.95 17.40
CA LEU A 115 -4.84 -2.63 16.00
C LEU A 115 -6.20 -1.96 15.74
N LEU A 116 -7.17 -2.15 16.63
CA LEU A 116 -8.52 -1.59 16.52
C LEU A 116 -8.73 -0.37 17.43
N ASP A 117 -7.69 0.07 18.10
CA ASP A 117 -7.69 1.24 18.99
C ASP A 117 -7.58 2.54 18.16
N PRO A 118 -8.61 3.40 18.16
CA PRO A 118 -8.58 4.67 17.43
C PRO A 118 -7.44 5.61 17.84
N ASP A 119 -7.11 5.69 19.14
CA ASP A 119 -6.09 6.62 19.64
C ASP A 119 -4.69 6.17 19.19
N ALA A 120 -4.47 4.85 19.17
CA ALA A 120 -3.26 4.27 18.60
C ALA A 120 -3.16 4.51 17.08
N ARG A 121 -4.28 4.50 16.35
CA ARG A 121 -4.28 4.85 14.91
C ARG A 121 -3.96 6.32 14.69
N GLU A 122 -4.49 7.22 15.50
CA GLU A 122 -4.25 8.67 15.39
C GLU A 122 -2.78 9.02 15.70
N THR A 123 -2.21 8.37 16.70
CA THR A 123 -0.77 8.50 17.01
C THR A 123 0.08 8.03 15.83
N ALA A 124 -0.21 6.85 15.27
CA ALA A 124 0.52 6.33 14.12
C ALA A 124 0.36 7.21 12.86
N LEU A 125 -0.81 7.81 12.64
CA LEU A 125 -1.04 8.77 11.56
C LEU A 125 -0.22 10.06 11.75
N SER A 126 -0.08 10.52 12.98
CA SER A 126 0.75 11.68 13.30
C SER A 126 2.24 11.40 13.04
N GLU A 127 2.72 10.21 13.42
CA GLU A 127 4.11 9.78 13.22
C GLU A 127 4.44 9.56 11.73
N VAL A 128 3.56 8.87 10.98
CA VAL A 128 3.82 8.53 9.57
C VAL A 128 3.94 9.76 8.68
N ALA A 129 3.30 10.88 9.05
CA ALA A 129 3.37 12.13 8.29
C ALA A 129 4.82 12.59 8.07
N ALA A 130 5.62 12.60 9.16
CA ALA A 130 7.02 12.97 9.09
C ALA A 130 7.85 11.93 8.30
N SER A 131 7.52 10.64 8.46
CA SER A 131 8.24 9.55 7.78
C SER A 131 7.99 9.54 6.26
N LEU A 132 6.78 9.88 5.80
CA LEU A 132 6.49 10.01 4.36
C LEU A 132 7.29 11.15 3.72
N VAL A 133 7.41 12.29 4.41
CA VAL A 133 8.26 13.39 3.96
C VAL A 133 9.73 12.95 3.91
N ALA A 134 10.21 12.21 4.92
CA ALA A 134 11.57 11.67 4.90
C ALA A 134 11.81 10.72 3.72
N VAL A 135 10.87 9.81 3.43
CA VAL A 135 10.91 8.94 2.24
C VAL A 135 11.02 9.76 0.96
N GLY A 136 10.18 10.78 0.77
CA GLY A 136 10.21 11.62 -0.41
C GLY A 136 11.55 12.35 -0.58
N ARG A 137 12.10 12.92 0.50
CA ARG A 137 13.40 13.61 0.48
C ARG A 137 14.54 12.68 0.10
N GLU A 138 14.62 11.51 0.72
CA GLU A 138 15.69 10.53 0.46
C GLU A 138 15.65 10.01 -0.97
N ILE A 139 14.45 9.72 -1.50
CA ILE A 139 14.31 9.28 -2.89
C ILE A 139 14.74 10.41 -3.84
N ARG A 140 14.32 11.65 -3.61
CA ARG A 140 14.73 12.82 -4.44
C ARG A 140 16.23 13.08 -4.39
N GLU A 141 16.87 12.85 -3.25
CA GLU A 141 18.31 13.02 -3.09
C GLU A 141 19.11 11.98 -3.88
N ARG A 142 18.66 10.71 -3.87
CA ARG A 142 19.33 9.59 -4.55
C ARG A 142 19.02 9.54 -6.04
N ALA A 143 17.79 9.86 -6.44
CA ALA A 143 17.30 9.80 -7.81
C ALA A 143 16.92 11.20 -8.34
N ARG A 144 17.89 12.12 -8.36
CA ARG A 144 17.68 13.56 -8.65
C ARG A 144 17.02 13.83 -10.00
N ASN A 145 17.33 13.00 -10.99
CA ASN A 145 16.82 13.13 -12.36
C ASN A 145 15.51 12.38 -12.60
N ALA A 146 15.10 11.53 -11.67
CA ALA A 146 13.90 10.72 -11.82
C ALA A 146 12.64 11.57 -11.62
N GLN A 147 11.57 11.19 -12.30
CA GLN A 147 10.23 11.50 -11.87
C GLN A 147 9.89 10.63 -10.64
N VAL A 148 9.54 11.24 -9.51
CA VAL A 148 9.23 10.51 -8.28
C VAL A 148 7.76 10.64 -7.98
N LEU A 149 7.03 9.52 -7.94
CA LEU A 149 5.59 9.47 -7.75
C LEU A 149 5.24 8.71 -6.47
N PHE A 150 4.60 9.40 -5.54
CA PHE A 150 3.82 8.74 -4.50
C PHE A 150 2.52 8.21 -5.11
N VAL A 151 2.29 6.91 -4.97
CA VAL A 151 1.04 6.27 -5.33
C VAL A 151 0.30 5.96 -4.04
N ASP A 152 -0.83 6.62 -3.83
CA ASP A 152 -1.67 6.36 -2.66
C ASP A 152 -2.44 5.02 -2.78
N TYR A 153 -3.37 4.78 -1.87
CA TYR A 153 -4.04 3.49 -1.74
C TYR A 153 -5.34 3.50 -2.52
N LEU A 154 -5.57 2.45 -3.32
CA LEU A 154 -6.91 2.16 -3.82
C LEU A 154 -7.91 2.05 -2.67
N THR A 155 -9.12 2.60 -2.87
CA THR A 155 -10.22 2.55 -1.93
C THR A 155 -10.61 1.09 -1.66
N ILE A 156 -10.50 0.67 -0.41
CA ILE A 156 -10.87 -0.69 0.03
C ILE A 156 -12.33 -0.73 0.50
N LEU A 157 -12.68 0.22 1.37
CA LEU A 157 -13.97 0.24 2.07
C LEU A 157 -15.04 0.98 1.25
N PRO A 158 -16.30 0.54 1.34
CA PRO A 158 -17.40 1.26 0.72
C PRO A 158 -17.66 2.60 1.44
N PRO A 159 -18.33 3.56 0.80
CA PRO A 159 -18.77 4.79 1.46
C PRO A 159 -19.69 4.48 2.64
N SER A 160 -19.80 5.45 3.56
CA SER A 160 -20.68 5.34 4.73
C SER A 160 -22.12 5.02 4.31
N GLY A 161 -22.80 4.17 5.08
CA GLY A 161 -24.16 3.71 4.78
C GLY A 161 -24.24 2.46 3.90
N ILE A 162 -23.15 2.06 3.24
CA ILE A 162 -23.06 0.78 2.52
C ILE A 162 -22.38 -0.26 3.42
N GLY A 163 -23.05 -1.40 3.61
CA GLY A 163 -22.57 -2.45 4.52
C GLY A 163 -21.26 -3.11 4.08
N ALA A 164 -20.27 -3.12 4.99
CA ALA A 164 -18.93 -3.67 4.77
C ALA A 164 -18.70 -5.05 5.46
N LYS A 165 -19.72 -5.92 5.50
CA LYS A 165 -19.60 -7.24 6.15
C LYS A 165 -18.39 -8.03 5.60
N PRO A 166 -17.58 -8.70 6.46
CA PRO A 166 -17.83 -9.00 7.87
C PRO A 166 -17.45 -7.88 8.87
N LEU A 167 -16.95 -6.74 8.41
CA LEU A 167 -16.58 -5.63 9.29
C LEU A 167 -17.82 -5.03 9.96
N SER A 168 -17.67 -4.61 11.21
CA SER A 168 -18.68 -3.78 11.87
C SER A 168 -18.62 -2.35 11.33
N GLU A 169 -19.71 -1.59 11.47
CA GLU A 169 -19.73 -0.19 11.01
C GLU A 169 -18.72 0.69 11.75
N ALA A 170 -18.47 0.39 13.03
CA ALA A 170 -17.43 1.08 13.81
C ALA A 170 -16.03 0.79 13.26
N ASP A 171 -15.70 -0.48 12.99
CA ASP A 171 -14.40 -0.86 12.41
C ASP A 171 -14.24 -0.26 10.98
N ALA A 172 -15.30 -0.25 10.17
CA ALA A 172 -15.30 0.36 8.85
C ALA A 172 -15.16 1.89 8.91
N THR A 173 -15.75 2.54 9.90
CA THR A 173 -15.61 3.99 10.12
C THR A 173 -14.18 4.35 10.49
N LEU A 174 -13.57 3.62 11.42
CA LEU A 174 -12.15 3.80 11.75
C LEU A 174 -11.26 3.57 10.52
N GLY A 175 -11.52 2.50 9.76
CA GLY A 175 -10.77 2.21 8.54
C GLY A 175 -10.89 3.31 7.48
N ARG A 176 -12.07 3.93 7.31
CA ARG A 176 -12.25 5.07 6.40
C ARG A 176 -11.51 6.31 6.89
N HIS A 177 -11.51 6.59 8.20
CA HIS A 177 -10.73 7.69 8.80
C HIS A 177 -9.24 7.52 8.53
N VAL A 178 -8.70 6.32 8.76
CA VAL A 178 -7.29 6.00 8.48
C VAL A 178 -6.98 6.17 6.99
N ALA A 179 -7.84 5.67 6.09
CA ALA A 179 -7.60 5.77 4.65
C ALA A 179 -7.58 7.23 4.17
N ALA A 180 -8.59 8.02 4.56
CA ALA A 180 -8.69 9.43 4.16
C ALA A 180 -7.55 10.28 4.72
N THR A 181 -7.13 10.01 5.96
CA THR A 181 -6.01 10.71 6.58
C THR A 181 -4.69 10.32 5.91
N LEU A 182 -4.48 9.03 5.62
CA LEU A 182 -3.27 8.57 4.93
C LEU A 182 -3.19 9.10 3.48
N GLU A 183 -4.31 9.16 2.75
CA GLU A 183 -4.39 9.79 1.43
C GLU A 183 -3.91 11.24 1.49
N ARG A 184 -4.49 12.03 2.41
CA ARG A 184 -4.10 13.44 2.60
C ARG A 184 -2.61 13.59 2.94
N LEU A 185 -2.11 12.80 3.90
CA LEU A 185 -0.70 12.86 4.32
C LEU A 185 0.27 12.46 3.19
N THR A 186 -0.15 11.52 2.33
CA THR A 186 0.63 11.13 1.14
C THR A 186 0.73 12.29 0.15
N GLY A 187 -0.39 12.96 -0.13
CA GLY A 187 -0.41 14.15 -0.99
C GLY A 187 0.40 15.32 -0.42
N GLU A 188 0.30 15.58 0.88
CA GLU A 188 1.10 16.60 1.57
C GLU A 188 2.60 16.29 1.51
N ALA A 189 3.00 15.03 1.74
CA ALA A 189 4.39 14.62 1.64
C ALA A 189 4.92 14.74 0.21
N ALA A 190 4.13 14.35 -0.79
CA ALA A 190 4.49 14.51 -2.19
C ALA A 190 4.74 16.00 -2.53
N ALA A 191 3.80 16.88 -2.18
CA ALA A 191 3.91 18.32 -2.41
C ALA A 191 5.14 18.94 -1.69
N GLN A 192 5.36 18.60 -0.41
CA GLN A 192 6.48 19.13 0.37
C GLN A 192 7.85 18.70 -0.13
N THR A 193 7.93 17.59 -0.86
CA THR A 193 9.18 17.03 -1.38
C THR A 193 9.36 17.24 -2.88
N GLY A 194 8.42 17.92 -3.54
CA GLY A 194 8.44 18.11 -4.99
C GLY A 194 8.24 16.79 -5.76
N CYS A 195 7.60 15.80 -5.15
CA CYS A 195 7.23 14.55 -5.81
C CYS A 195 5.81 14.68 -6.40
N GLY A 196 5.53 13.88 -7.42
CA GLY A 196 4.19 13.71 -7.95
C GLY A 196 3.31 12.85 -7.05
N TRP A 197 2.00 13.01 -7.20
CA TRP A 197 0.99 12.25 -6.47
C TRP A 197 0.00 11.60 -7.43
N VAL A 198 -0.04 10.27 -7.43
CA VAL A 198 -1.03 9.46 -8.14
C VAL A 198 -2.20 9.19 -7.19
N ARG A 199 -3.37 9.72 -7.55
CA ARG A 199 -4.59 9.77 -6.73
C ARG A 199 -5.47 8.53 -6.91
N ALA A 200 -4.91 7.36 -6.62
CA ALA A 200 -5.58 6.07 -6.77
C ALA A 200 -6.83 5.95 -5.88
N ALA A 201 -6.81 6.53 -4.67
CA ALA A 201 -7.95 6.59 -3.76
C ALA A 201 -9.17 7.24 -4.42
N ALA A 202 -9.00 8.49 -4.90
CA ALA A 202 -10.06 9.26 -5.56
C ALA A 202 -10.61 8.56 -6.81
N ALA A 203 -9.74 7.96 -7.63
CA ALA A 203 -10.14 7.26 -8.84
C ALA A 203 -10.89 5.95 -8.58
N SER A 204 -10.78 5.38 -7.39
CA SER A 204 -11.31 4.04 -7.05
C SER A 204 -12.50 4.06 -6.09
N VAL A 205 -13.07 5.22 -5.79
CA VAL A 205 -14.25 5.35 -4.91
C VAL A 205 -15.42 4.48 -5.40
N GLY A 206 -15.60 4.34 -6.72
CA GLY A 206 -16.62 3.45 -7.32
C GLY A 206 -16.23 1.97 -7.40
N HIS A 207 -14.97 1.63 -7.09
CA HIS A 207 -14.35 0.32 -7.28
C HIS A 207 -13.87 -0.32 -5.97
N HIS A 208 -14.46 0.07 -4.84
CA HIS A 208 -14.19 -0.53 -3.52
C HIS A 208 -14.50 -2.04 -3.49
N ALA A 209 -14.03 -2.77 -2.48
CA ALA A 209 -14.12 -4.25 -2.44
C ALA A 209 -15.56 -4.83 -2.39
N TRP A 210 -16.56 -3.97 -2.13
CA TRP A 210 -17.99 -4.32 -2.12
C TRP A 210 -18.77 -3.80 -3.34
N SER A 211 -18.10 -3.11 -4.26
CA SER A 211 -18.70 -2.60 -5.50
C SER A 211 -19.01 -3.74 -6.49
N ALA A 212 -19.72 -3.39 -7.57
CA ALA A 212 -19.98 -4.33 -8.66
C ALA A 212 -18.70 -4.72 -9.43
N GLU A 213 -17.76 -3.78 -9.55
CA GLU A 213 -16.50 -3.95 -10.27
C GLU A 213 -15.32 -3.64 -9.35
N PRO A 214 -15.03 -4.51 -8.36
CA PRO A 214 -14.04 -4.21 -7.35
C PRO A 214 -12.62 -4.20 -7.92
N TRP A 215 -11.81 -3.23 -7.50
CA TRP A 215 -10.36 -3.18 -7.75
C TRP A 215 -9.55 -3.72 -6.57
N THR A 216 -10.18 -3.89 -5.41
CA THR A 216 -9.60 -4.48 -4.20
C THR A 216 -10.40 -5.70 -3.75
N THR A 217 -9.77 -6.59 -2.98
CA THR A 217 -10.43 -7.79 -2.46
C THR A 217 -11.04 -7.54 -1.07
N ARG A 218 -12.05 -8.33 -0.73
CA ARG A 218 -12.70 -8.30 0.59
C ARG A 218 -11.81 -8.93 1.68
N PRO A 219 -12.07 -8.65 2.97
CA PRO A 219 -11.51 -9.44 4.06
C PRO A 219 -11.75 -10.94 3.85
N GLY A 220 -10.79 -11.76 4.26
CA GLY A 220 -10.86 -13.22 4.09
C GLY A 220 -9.56 -13.91 4.47
N LEU A 221 -9.53 -15.23 4.30
CA LEU A 221 -8.31 -16.01 4.44
C LEU A 221 -7.54 -15.99 3.11
N PRO A 222 -6.20 -15.90 3.13
CA PRO A 222 -5.40 -16.00 1.92
C PRO A 222 -5.56 -17.39 1.30
N TRP A 223 -5.71 -17.43 -0.02
CA TRP A 223 -5.84 -18.67 -0.78
C TRP A 223 -4.80 -18.70 -1.90
N PRO A 224 -4.09 -19.83 -2.12
CA PRO A 224 -3.10 -19.93 -3.19
C PRO A 224 -3.68 -19.54 -4.57
N GLY A 225 -2.98 -18.68 -5.30
CA GLY A 225 -3.38 -18.21 -6.62
C GLY A 225 -4.51 -17.18 -6.65
N ARG A 226 -4.97 -16.70 -5.48
CA ARG A 226 -5.90 -15.57 -5.38
C ARG A 226 -5.16 -14.34 -4.83
N PRO A 227 -5.52 -13.12 -5.27
CA PRO A 227 -4.98 -11.91 -4.67
C PRO A 227 -5.22 -11.92 -3.16
N ALA A 228 -4.25 -11.40 -2.40
CA ALA A 228 -4.36 -11.36 -0.95
C ALA A 228 -5.62 -10.59 -0.52
N PRO A 229 -6.27 -10.97 0.60
CA PRO A 229 -7.41 -10.24 1.15
C PRO A 229 -7.07 -8.79 1.44
N LEU A 230 -7.99 -7.85 1.20
CA LEU A 230 -7.79 -6.39 1.41
C LEU A 230 -6.68 -5.77 0.56
N HIS A 231 -6.30 -6.39 -0.56
CA HIS A 231 -5.27 -5.89 -1.48
C HIS A 231 -5.86 -5.64 -2.88
N PRO A 232 -5.15 -4.91 -3.76
CA PRO A 232 -5.55 -4.77 -5.15
C PRO A 232 -5.62 -6.13 -5.84
N ASN A 233 -6.63 -6.31 -6.68
CA ASN A 233 -6.67 -7.42 -7.62
C ASN A 233 -6.01 -7.01 -8.95
N ALA A 234 -6.07 -7.88 -9.97
CA ALA A 234 -5.46 -7.60 -11.27
C ALA A 234 -6.09 -6.39 -12.00
N ALA A 235 -7.37 -6.07 -11.76
CA ALA A 235 -8.00 -4.87 -12.32
C ALA A 235 -7.49 -3.62 -11.62
N GLY A 236 -7.40 -3.63 -10.28
CA GLY A 236 -6.82 -2.53 -9.51
C GLY A 236 -5.37 -2.25 -9.84
N MET A 237 -4.54 -3.29 -9.99
CA MET A 237 -3.14 -3.14 -10.41
C MET A 237 -3.01 -2.49 -11.79
N ARG A 238 -3.89 -2.86 -12.74
CA ARG A 238 -3.93 -2.23 -14.06
C ARG A 238 -4.36 -0.77 -13.97
N ALA A 239 -5.43 -0.47 -13.24
CA ALA A 239 -5.90 0.90 -13.08
C ALA A 239 -4.81 1.81 -12.48
N VAL A 240 -4.07 1.35 -11.47
CA VAL A 240 -2.94 2.10 -10.92
C VAL A 240 -1.81 2.28 -11.94
N ALA A 241 -1.51 1.24 -12.72
CA ALA A 241 -0.50 1.35 -13.77
C ALA A 241 -0.89 2.39 -14.83
N ASP A 242 -2.14 2.38 -15.29
CA ASP A 242 -2.67 3.34 -16.25
C ASP A 242 -2.58 4.78 -15.71
N MET A 243 -2.87 4.99 -14.42
CA MET A 243 -2.73 6.30 -13.77
C MET A 243 -1.28 6.76 -13.66
N VAL A 244 -0.33 5.85 -13.43
CA VAL A 244 1.11 6.18 -13.39
C VAL A 244 1.59 6.54 -14.80
N VAL A 245 1.21 5.77 -15.81
CA VAL A 245 1.57 6.01 -17.22
C VAL A 245 1.02 7.34 -17.73
N ALA A 246 -0.22 7.67 -17.37
CA ALA A 246 -0.88 8.90 -17.76
C ALA A 246 -0.56 10.09 -16.84
N TRP A 247 0.33 9.93 -15.86
CA TRP A 247 0.62 11.00 -14.90
C TRP A 247 1.34 12.16 -15.59
N GLU A 248 0.82 13.37 -15.39
CA GLU A 248 1.41 14.62 -15.83
C GLU A 248 1.59 15.56 -14.61
N PRO A 249 2.67 16.37 -14.56
CA PRO A 249 3.00 17.25 -13.44
C PRO A 249 2.09 18.46 -13.24
#